data_AF-W2SUS8-F1
#
_entry.id   AF-W2SUS8-F1
#
_cell.length_a   1.000
_cell.length_b   1.000
_cell.length_c   1.000
_cell.angle_alpha   90.00
_cell.angle_beta   90.00
_cell.angle_gamma   90.00
#
_symmetry.space_group_name_H-M   'P 1'
#
loop_
_entity.id
_entity.type
_entity.pdbx_description
1 polymer ?
#
loop_
_entity_poly.entity_id
_entity_poly.type
_entity_poly.pdbx_seq_one_letter_code
_entity_poly.pdbx_strand_id
1 'polypeptide(L)' 'MTYSSNLKNHSSFSQMAWASSVRLGCAIQTCHDKSFIVCRYSPAGNVLKEQIYKPGVVCRGCQAACKTSDGLCDIL' A
#
# COMPACT_ATOMS: atom_id res chain seq x y z
N MET A 1 4.79 5.88 -9.99
CA MET A 1 3.59 5.86 -10.87
C MET A 1 3.44 4.43 -11.31
N THR A 2 2.36 3.75 -10.93
CA THR A 2 2.16 2.35 -11.32
C THR A 2 0.97 2.29 -12.27
N TYR A 3 1.23 2.02 -13.54
CA TYR A 3 0.23 1.75 -14.56
C TYR A 3 -0.08 0.25 -14.55
N SER A 4 -1.34 -0.13 -14.39
CA SER A 4 -1.74 -1.54 -14.31
C SER A 4 -2.64 -1.91 -15.47
N SER A 5 -2.03 -2.40 -16.55
CA SER A 5 -2.74 -3.09 -17.65
C SER A 5 -2.60 -4.62 -17.60
N ASN A 6 -1.91 -5.18 -16.60
CA ASN A 6 -1.72 -6.63 -16.44
C ASN A 6 -1.32 -6.98 -14.98
N LEU A 7 -2.08 -7.84 -14.31
CA LEU A 7 -2.00 -8.13 -12.87
C LEU A 7 -0.78 -8.97 -12.41
N LYS A 8 0.26 -9.15 -13.23
CA LYS A 8 1.48 -9.87 -12.84
C LYS A 8 2.62 -8.90 -12.49
N ASN A 9 2.40 -8.01 -11.52
CA ASN A 9 3.47 -7.17 -11.02
C ASN A 9 3.56 -7.25 -9.48
N HIS A 10 4.56 -7.99 -8.98
CA HIS A 10 4.85 -8.15 -7.55
C HIS A 10 5.03 -6.78 -6.86
N SER A 11 5.55 -5.79 -7.59
CA SER A 11 5.77 -4.42 -7.12
C SER A 11 4.48 -3.69 -6.73
N SER A 12 3.39 -3.92 -7.47
CA SER A 12 2.10 -3.29 -7.17
C SER A 12 1.51 -3.84 -5.87
N PHE A 13 1.55 -5.16 -5.72
CA PHE A 13 1.10 -5.82 -4.49
C PHE A 13 1.94 -5.41 -3.28
N SER A 14 3.28 -5.47 -3.40
CA SER A 14 4.16 -5.12 -2.29
C SER A 14 4.02 -3.67 -1.85
N GLN A 15 3.74 -2.73 -2.77
CA GLN A 15 3.45 -1.35 -2.39
C GLN A 15 2.12 -1.19 -1.64
N MET A 16 1.06 -1.91 -2.06
CA MET A 16 -0.22 -1.89 -1.35
C MET A 16 -0.12 -2.45 0.08
N ALA A 17 0.70 -3.49 0.25
CA ALA A 17 0.89 -4.15 1.54
C ALA A 17 1.95 -3.48 2.43
N TRP A 18 2.61 -2.41 1.96
CA TRP A 18 3.75 -1.80 2.65
C TRP A 18 3.31 -1.10 3.95
N ALA A 19 3.69 -1.66 5.10
CA ALA A 19 3.15 -1.27 6.42
C ALA A 19 3.41 0.20 6.79
N SER A 20 4.51 0.80 6.30
CA SER A 20 4.79 2.21 6.56
C SER A 20 4.09 3.17 5.60
N SER A 21 3.45 2.68 4.52
CA SER A 21 2.71 3.51 3.57
C SER A 21 1.30 3.80 4.09
N VAL A 22 1.16 4.92 4.80
CA VAL A 22 -0.06 5.28 5.54
C VAL A 22 -0.97 6.28 4.84
N ARG A 23 -0.54 6.84 3.71
CA ARG A 23 -1.31 7.77 2.89
C ARG A 23 -1.44 7.24 1.47
N LEU A 24 -2.65 7.30 0.94
CA LEU A 24 -3.01 6.87 -0.41
C LEU A 24 -3.71 8.02 -1.14
N GLY A 25 -3.28 8.30 -2.36
CA GLY A 25 -4.00 9.17 -3.29
C GLY A 25 -4.10 8.51 -4.65
N CYS A 26 -5.32 8.38 -5.19
CA CYS A 26 -5.56 7.77 -6.49
C CYS A 26 -6.31 8.73 -7.42
N ALA A 27 -6.05 8.58 -8.72
CA ALA A 27 -6.77 9.27 -9.77
C ALA A 27 -7.13 8.28 -10.87
N ILE A 28 -8.27 8.52 -11.51
CA ILE A 28 -8.76 7.74 -12.65
C ILE A 28 -8.96 8.72 -13.80
N GLN A 29 -8.43 8.39 -14.97
CA GLN A 29 -8.65 9.16 -16.19
C GLN A 29 -8.94 8.22 -17.35
N THR A 30 -10.01 8.48 -18.09
CA THR A 30 -10.29 7.80 -19.35
C THR A 30 -9.72 8.62 -20.51
N CYS A 31 -8.88 8.00 -21.32
CA CYS A 31 -8.31 8.57 -22.53
C CYS A 31 -8.75 7.69 -23.71
N HIS A 32 -9.58 8.25 -24.60
CA HIS A 32 -10.26 7.51 -25.68
C HIS A 32 -11.09 6.33 -25.13
N ASP A 33 -10.72 5.10 -25.46
CA ASP A 33 -11.38 3.85 -25.09
C ASP A 33 -10.73 3.14 -23.89
N LYS A 34 -9.74 3.78 -23.23
CA LYS A 34 -8.97 3.17 -22.13
C LYS A 34 -9.04 4.01 -20.86
N SER A 35 -9.32 3.34 -19.74
CA SER A 35 -9.20 3.93 -18.41
C SER A 35 -7.84 3.65 -17.79
N PHE A 36 -7.26 4.70 -17.21
CA PHE A 36 -5.98 4.68 -16.51
C PHE A 36 -6.25 4.97 -15.04
N ILE A 37 -5.79 4.06 -14.18
CA ILE A 37 -5.86 4.23 -12.73
C ILE A 37 -4.43 4.39 -12.23
N VAL A 38 -4.17 5.46 -11.49
CA VAL A 38 -2.86 5.74 -10.89
C VAL A 38 -3.03 6.01 -9.42
N CYS A 39 -2.33 5.26 -8.58
CA CYS A 39 -2.24 5.51 -7.15
C CYS A 39 -0.81 5.91 -6.74
N ARG A 40 -0.72 6.80 -5.76
CA ARG A 40 0.52 7.20 -5.09
C ARG A 40 0.39 6.90 -3.61
N TYR A 41 1.50 6.43 -3.03
CA TYR A 41 1.61 6.03 -1.64
C TYR A 41 2.64 6.92 -0.94
N SER A 42 2.39 7.26 0.32
CA SER A 42 3.32 8.01 1.14
C SER A 42 3.31 7.52 2.60
N PRO A 43 4.47 7.31 3.23
CA PRO A 43 5.79 7.10 2.62
C PRO A 43 5.80 6.09 1.47
N ALA A 44 6.76 6.22 0.55
CA ALA A 44 6.91 5.26 -0.55
C ALA A 44 7.37 3.91 -0.02
N GLY A 45 6.85 2.83 -0.59
CA GLY A 45 7.28 1.46 -0.31
C GLY A 45 8.23 0.94 -1.36
N ASN A 46 8.35 -0.39 -1.44
CA ASN A 46 9.23 -1.09 -2.38
C ASN A 46 10.70 -0.65 -2.28
N VAL A 47 11.14 -0.31 -1.07
CA VAL A 47 12.52 0.03 -0.80
C VAL A 47 13.35 -1.26 -0.77
N LEU A 48 14.43 -1.29 -1.57
CA LEU A 48 15.30 -2.46 -1.65
C LEU A 48 15.87 -2.80 -0.27
N LYS A 49 15.87 -4.08 0.07
CA LYS A 49 16.35 -4.64 1.35
C LYS A 49 15.50 -4.27 2.58
N GLU A 50 14.36 -3.61 2.40
CA GLU A 50 13.38 -3.42 3.46
C GLU A 50 12.26 -4.49 3.39
N GLN A 51 11.63 -4.74 4.53
CA GLN A 51 10.48 -5.66 4.61
C GLN A 51 9.19 -4.92 4.30
N ILE A 52 8.28 -5.58 3.57
CA ILE A 52 6.93 -5.05 3.29
C ILE A 52 6.19 -4.73 4.60
N TYR A 53 6.25 -5.64 5.57
CA TYR A 53 5.77 -5.46 6.93
C TYR A 53 6.60 -6.34 7.86
N LYS A 54 6.60 -6.05 9.16
CA LYS A 54 7.27 -6.88 10.17
C LYS A 54 6.35 -8.05 10.55
N PRO A 55 6.76 -9.32 10.37
CA PRO A 55 5.96 -10.45 10.81
C PRO A 55 5.81 -10.50 12.34
N GLY A 56 4.64 -10.92 12.83
CA GLY A 56 4.38 -11.05 14.26
C GLY A 56 2.91 -11.25 14.59
N VAL A 57 2.61 -11.29 15.89
CA VAL A 57 1.23 -11.29 16.40
C VAL A 57 0.55 -9.99 16.00
N VAL A 58 -0.70 -10.08 15.55
CA VAL A 58 -1.55 -8.94 15.18
C VAL A 58 -1.47 -7.85 16.25
N CYS A 59 -1.39 -6.59 15.83
CA CYS A 59 -1.26 -5.39 16.68
C CYS A 59 0.04 -5.23 17.48
N ARG A 60 0.89 -6.25 17.62
CA ARG A 60 2.07 -6.18 18.50
C ARG A 60 3.10 -5.13 18.08
N GLY A 61 3.08 -4.70 16.82
CA GLY A 61 3.93 -3.66 16.28
C GLY A 61 3.33 -2.25 16.27
N CYS A 62 2.09 -2.05 16.74
CA CYS A 62 1.46 -0.73 16.72
C CYS A 62 2.05 0.17 17.81
N GLN A 63 2.32 1.44 17.47
CA GLN A 63 2.78 2.46 18.43
C GLN A 63 1.61 3.15 19.14
N ALA A 64 0.42 3.12 18.53
CA ALA A 64 -0.81 3.74 19.01
C ALA A 64 -1.92 2.68 19.13
N ALA A 65 -3.17 3.10 18.91
CA ALA A 65 -4.31 2.21 18.91
C ALA A 65 -4.23 1.15 17.78
N CYS A 66 -4.85 0.01 18.02
CA CYS A 66 -4.99 -1.04 17.02
C CYS A 66 -6.45 -1.48 16.92
N LYS A 67 -6.93 -1.61 15.69
CA LYS A 67 -8.21 -2.22 15.39
C LYS A 67 -8.02 -3.71 15.18
N THR A 68 -8.16 -4.48 16.25
CA THR A 68 -7.90 -5.93 16.28
C THR A 68 -8.76 -6.75 15.32
N SER A 69 -9.99 -6.30 15.03
CA SER A 69 -10.88 -6.94 14.05
C SER A 69 -10.32 -6.92 12.62
N ASP A 70 -9.55 -5.88 12.31
CA ASP A 70 -9.03 -5.62 10.96
C ASP A 70 -7.53 -5.95 10.88
N GLY A 71 -6.87 -6.07 12.04
CA GLY A 71 -5.44 -6.27 12.16
C GLY A 71 -4.60 -5.05 11.75
N LEU A 72 -5.18 -3.85 11.86
CA LEU A 72 -4.57 -2.59 11.42
C LEU A 72 -4.22 -1.67 12.61
N CYS A 73 -3.09 -0.98 12.50
CA CYS A 73 -2.69 0.07 13.42
C CYS A 73 -3.33 1.41 13.02
N ASP A 74 -3.78 2.18 14.00
CA ASP A 74 -4.21 3.55 13.77
C ASP A 74 -3.00 4.48 13.66
N ILE A 75 -3.12 5.46 12.77
CA ILE A 75 -2.09 6.47 12.49
C ILE A 75 -2.59 7.73 13.20
N LEU A 76 -1.95 8.12 14.32
CA LEU A 76 -2.28 9.35 15.04
C LEU A 76 -1.98 10.61 14.20
#